data_AF-A0A1I7FCM6-F1
#
_entry.id   AF-A0A1I7FCM6-F1
#
_cell.length_a   1.000
_cell.length_b   1.000
_cell.length_c   1.000
_cell.angle_alpha   90.00
_cell.angle_beta   90.00
_cell.angle_gamma   90.00
#
_symmetry.space_group_name_H-M   'P 1'
#
loop_
_entity.id
_entity.type
_entity.pdbx_description
1 polymer ?
#
loop_
_entity_poly.entity_id
_entity_poly.type
_entity_poly.pdbx_seq_one_letter_code
_entity_poly.pdbx_strand_id
1 'polypeptide(L)'
;MTYWNQNVTVFGIPQPSIPTPPMPKIPYPSVANPNAFVKPVGNTYCGCENGSLSISREDYYAGAFLNLPESEIYNIDKLKERLKLAREHYKAEREKNKDGELLAELQLHNTPDANLPDYTEEIDKWLKEQEKYFDDIKKSNESRFLYPAACSIDFTSKFIEKVQTGGDMDIKQKGVWKNEFPEVPYPEGDNKYFLYHGQVMDPGTLGNVTYSYIGAKYYPEFALYAGGAAVQVKRYDKMDLPFMPTLPYMGDMSEDHEAIELGIEWRKEGFPSEEQVENRLKSEEKLRKIGENSDINRG
;
A
#
# COMPACT_ATOMS: atom_id res chain seq x y z
N MET A 1 59.75 12.04 -30.30
CA MET A 1 59.16 12.24 -28.96
C MET A 1 57.80 12.85 -29.16
N THR A 2 56.75 12.04 -29.08
CA THR A 2 55.36 12.47 -29.25
C THR A 2 54.56 11.70 -28.22
N TYR A 3 54.12 12.39 -27.17
CA TYR A 3 53.27 11.86 -26.12
C TYR A 3 51.84 11.72 -26.65
N TRP A 4 51.30 10.51 -26.65
CA TRP A 4 49.87 10.26 -26.82
C TRP A 4 49.20 10.35 -25.46
N ASN A 5 48.50 11.45 -25.20
CA ASN A 5 47.57 11.56 -24.07
C ASN A 5 46.31 10.75 -24.39
N GLN A 6 46.12 9.63 -23.70
CA GLN A 6 44.84 8.94 -23.67
C GLN A 6 43.93 9.61 -22.62
N ASN A 7 42.96 10.40 -23.09
CA ASN A 7 41.86 10.87 -22.25
C ASN A 7 40.91 9.69 -22.01
N VAL A 8 40.98 9.09 -20.82
CA VAL A 8 39.96 8.16 -20.34
C VAL A 8 38.73 8.97 -19.96
N THR A 9 37.67 8.86 -20.78
CA THR A 9 36.36 9.43 -20.46
C THR A 9 35.64 8.44 -19.55
N VAL A 10 35.59 8.71 -18.26
CA VAL A 10 34.77 7.96 -17.31
C VAL A 10 33.33 8.41 -17.50
N PHE A 11 32.49 7.57 -18.11
CA PHE A 11 31.04 7.79 -18.12
C PHE A 11 30.52 7.52 -16.70
N GLY A 12 30.25 8.58 -15.96
CA GLY A 12 29.55 8.49 -14.69
C GLY A 12 28.16 7.91 -14.93
N ILE A 13 27.84 6.79 -14.28
CA ILE A 13 26.49 6.25 -14.23
C ILE A 13 25.61 7.32 -13.58
N PRO A 14 24.57 7.84 -14.26
CA PRO A 14 23.66 8.78 -13.62
C PRO A 14 23.02 8.07 -12.43
N GLN A 15 23.12 8.67 -11.24
CA GLN A 15 22.38 8.16 -10.09
C GLN A 15 20.89 8.11 -10.45
N PRO A 16 20.16 7.05 -10.06
CA PRO A 16 18.72 6.99 -10.29
C PRO A 16 18.08 8.22 -9.65
N SER A 17 17.54 9.10 -10.50
CA SER A 17 16.77 10.23 -10.04
C SER A 17 15.50 9.67 -9.40
N ILE A 18 15.40 9.75 -8.08
CA ILE A 18 14.15 9.55 -7.36
C ILE A 18 13.12 10.45 -8.05
N PRO A 19 12.04 9.90 -8.64
CA PRO A 19 10.97 10.72 -9.19
C PRO A 19 10.48 11.59 -8.05
N THR A 20 10.61 12.91 -8.18
CA THR A 20 9.93 13.84 -7.30
C THR A 20 8.51 13.93 -7.86
N PRO A 21 7.50 13.26 -7.28
CA PRO A 21 6.13 13.55 -7.67
C PRO A 21 5.90 15.05 -7.43
N PRO A 22 5.20 15.76 -8.31
CA PRO A 22 4.91 17.16 -8.09
C PRO A 22 4.19 17.29 -6.74
N MET A 23 4.83 17.95 -5.76
CA MET A 23 4.13 18.36 -4.55
C MET A 23 2.91 19.16 -4.99
N PRO A 24 1.67 18.75 -4.64
CA PRO A 24 0.51 19.55 -4.92
C PRO A 24 0.71 20.90 -4.24
N LYS A 25 0.45 21.99 -4.97
CA LYS A 25 0.40 23.31 -4.38
C LYS A 25 -0.75 23.32 -3.37
N ILE A 26 -0.42 23.27 -2.08
CA ILE A 26 -1.38 23.47 -1.01
C ILE A 26 -1.91 24.91 -1.17
N PRO A 27 -3.22 25.12 -1.41
CA PRO A 27 -3.76 26.47 -1.39
C PRO A 27 -3.60 27.03 0.02
N TYR A 28 -2.97 28.20 0.13
CA TYR A 28 -2.99 28.96 1.38
C TYR A 28 -4.46 29.23 1.74
N PRO A 29 -4.94 28.80 2.93
CA PRO A 29 -6.30 29.12 3.32
C PRO A 29 -6.42 30.65 3.42
N SER A 30 -7.22 31.22 2.52
CA SER A 30 -7.56 32.64 2.57
C SER A 30 -8.29 32.91 3.88
N VAL A 31 -7.78 33.88 4.62
CA VAL A 31 -8.28 34.37 5.90
C VAL A 31 -9.80 34.62 5.87
N ALA A 32 -10.57 34.00 6.77
CA ALA A 32 -11.73 34.62 7.42
C ALA A 32 -12.31 33.75 8.55
N ASN A 33 -12.17 34.21 9.80
CA ASN A 33 -13.27 34.68 10.68
C ASN A 33 -13.03 34.32 12.17
N PRO A 34 -12.81 35.33 13.05
CA PRO A 34 -12.66 35.12 14.50
C PRO A 34 -13.94 34.73 15.25
N ASN A 35 -15.08 34.57 14.56
CA ASN A 35 -16.32 33.98 15.07
C ASN A 35 -16.62 32.59 14.47
N ALA A 36 -15.60 31.88 13.98
CA ALA A 36 -15.73 30.46 13.70
C ALA A 36 -15.91 29.71 15.02
N PHE A 37 -17.15 29.68 15.52
CA PHE A 37 -17.66 28.44 16.08
C PHE A 37 -17.28 27.38 15.06
N VAL A 38 -16.28 26.57 15.38
CA VAL A 38 -16.02 25.31 14.71
C VAL A 38 -17.31 24.54 14.91
N LYS A 39 -18.24 24.69 13.96
CA LYS A 39 -19.36 23.78 13.84
C LYS A 39 -18.72 22.40 13.84
N PRO A 40 -19.23 21.45 14.65
CA PRO A 40 -18.64 20.12 14.73
C PRO A 40 -18.43 19.65 13.30
N VAL A 41 -17.18 19.28 12.98
CA VAL A 41 -16.80 18.73 11.68
C VAL A 41 -17.70 17.52 11.47
N GLY A 42 -18.79 17.74 10.75
CA GLY A 42 -19.88 16.80 10.62
C GLY A 42 -19.53 15.76 9.56
N ASN A 43 -19.53 14.50 10.00
CA ASN A 43 -20.07 13.35 9.28
C ASN A 43 -19.65 13.13 7.81
N THR A 44 -18.59 12.35 7.56
CA THR A 44 -18.36 11.68 6.26
C THR A 44 -17.34 10.54 6.38
N TYR A 45 -17.76 9.26 6.27
CA TYR A 45 -16.84 8.09 6.28
C TYR A 45 -17.36 6.93 5.40
N CYS A 46 -17.04 6.96 4.11
CA CYS A 46 -17.69 6.29 2.97
C CYS A 46 -17.95 4.77 3.05
N GLY A 47 -19.06 4.36 2.41
CA GLY A 47 -19.33 3.01 1.91
C GLY A 47 -20.38 3.04 0.79
N CYS A 48 -20.09 3.72 -0.33
CA CYS A 48 -21.04 3.89 -1.44
C CYS A 48 -20.39 3.52 -2.78
N GLU A 49 -21.10 2.75 -3.62
CA GLU A 49 -20.69 2.53 -5.03
C GLU A 49 -20.66 3.88 -5.76
N ASN A 50 -19.58 4.13 -6.53
CA ASN A 50 -19.35 5.35 -7.30
C ASN A 50 -19.35 6.65 -6.46
N GLY A 51 -18.39 6.79 -5.55
CA GLY A 51 -17.69 8.06 -5.33
C GLY A 51 -18.48 9.30 -4.88
N SER A 52 -19.72 9.20 -4.38
CA SER A 52 -20.50 10.42 -4.07
C SER A 52 -20.40 10.95 -2.64
N LEU A 53 -19.55 10.38 -1.79
CA LEU A 53 -19.15 10.96 -0.49
C LEU A 53 -17.72 10.55 -0.13
N SER A 54 -16.86 10.30 -1.14
CA SER A 54 -15.46 9.89 -0.98
C SER A 54 -14.72 10.80 0.00
N ILE A 55 -14.01 10.25 0.99
CA ILE A 55 -12.94 10.98 1.68
C ILE A 55 -12.12 11.56 0.54
N SER A 56 -12.01 12.87 0.47
CA SER A 56 -11.10 13.50 -0.48
C SER A 56 -9.70 13.49 0.12
N ARG A 57 -8.68 13.70 -0.72
CA ARG A 57 -7.33 13.89 -0.22
C ARG A 57 -7.27 15.07 0.75
N GLU A 58 -8.08 16.10 0.50
CA GLU A 58 -8.25 17.29 1.31
C GLU A 58 -8.86 16.98 2.68
N ASP A 59 -9.89 16.12 2.75
CA ASP A 59 -10.50 15.69 4.01
C ASP A 59 -9.50 14.89 4.86
N TYR A 60 -8.70 14.02 4.23
CA TYR A 60 -7.62 13.33 4.92
C TYR A 60 -6.62 14.31 5.52
N TYR A 61 -6.12 15.27 4.72
CA TYR A 61 -5.19 16.27 5.22
C TYR A 61 -5.78 17.07 6.36
N ALA A 62 -7.04 17.52 6.25
CA ALA A 62 -7.72 18.24 7.32
C ALA A 62 -7.76 17.41 8.61
N GLY A 63 -8.20 16.15 8.55
CA GLY A 63 -8.21 15.25 9.69
C GLY A 63 -6.81 15.01 10.29
N ALA A 64 -5.80 14.88 9.44
CA ALA A 64 -4.43 14.68 9.88
C ALA A 64 -3.88 15.96 10.56
N PHE A 65 -4.06 17.14 9.97
CA PHE A 65 -3.65 18.41 10.57
C PHE A 65 -4.37 18.72 11.88
N LEU A 66 -5.64 18.29 12.05
CA LEU A 66 -6.38 18.45 13.31
C LEU A 66 -5.77 17.66 14.49
N ASN A 67 -4.91 16.68 14.23
CA ASN A 67 -4.18 15.97 15.28
C ASN A 67 -2.94 16.72 15.78
N LEU A 68 -2.52 17.80 15.12
CA LEU A 68 -1.44 18.64 15.60
C LEU A 68 -1.95 19.65 16.64
N PRO A 69 -1.14 19.98 17.67
CA PRO A 69 -1.46 21.10 18.55
C PRO A 69 -1.61 22.38 17.73
N GLU A 70 -2.59 23.21 18.08
CA GLU A 70 -2.86 24.48 17.37
C GLU A 70 -1.60 25.36 17.25
N SER A 71 -0.78 25.39 18.31
CA SER A 71 0.48 26.14 18.32
C SER A 71 1.53 25.66 17.31
N GLU A 72 1.42 24.42 16.83
CA GLU A 72 2.28 23.86 15.78
C GLU A 72 1.76 24.22 14.39
N ILE A 73 0.44 24.20 14.18
CA ILE A 73 -0.18 24.53 12.88
C ILE A 73 0.20 25.94 12.40
N TYR A 74 0.28 26.90 13.32
CA TYR A 74 0.62 28.29 12.99
C TYR A 74 2.13 28.61 13.04
N ASN A 75 2.98 27.62 13.30
CA ASN A 75 4.43 27.80 13.39
C ASN A 75 5.17 26.98 12.32
N ILE A 76 5.51 27.63 11.21
CA ILE A 76 6.12 26.98 10.05
C ILE A 76 7.47 26.31 10.35
N ASP A 77 8.26 26.85 11.28
CA ASP A 77 9.56 26.28 11.62
C ASP A 77 9.39 25.01 12.46
N LYS A 78 8.42 24.98 13.39
CA LYS A 78 8.03 23.74 14.09
C LYS A 78 7.51 22.68 13.14
N LEU A 79 6.69 23.06 12.15
CA LEU A 79 6.21 22.11 11.14
C LEU A 79 7.36 21.51 10.31
N LYS A 80 8.37 22.32 9.95
CA LYS A 80 9.57 21.83 9.25
C LYS A 80 10.39 20.88 10.12
N GLU A 81 10.56 21.19 11.40
CA GLU A 81 11.25 20.32 12.35
C GLU A 81 10.52 18.99 12.52
N ARG A 82 9.19 19.01 12.67
CA ARG A 82 8.35 17.80 12.74
C ARG A 82 8.42 16.97 11.48
N LEU A 83 8.34 17.60 10.30
CA LEU A 83 8.49 16.91 9.04
C LEU A 83 9.88 16.25 8.92
N LYS A 84 10.93 16.94 9.35
CA LYS A 84 12.28 16.36 9.38
C LYS A 84 12.32 15.13 10.30
N LEU A 85 11.74 15.24 11.49
CA LEU A 85 11.67 14.14 12.46
C LEU A 85 10.87 12.96 11.91
N ALA A 86 9.70 13.18 11.32
CA ALA A 86 8.89 12.14 10.69
C ALA A 86 9.66 11.40 9.58
N ARG A 87 10.50 12.11 8.81
CA ARG A 87 11.38 11.49 7.81
C ARG A 87 12.51 10.67 8.44
N GLU A 88 13.04 11.10 9.58
CA GLU A 88 14.04 10.34 10.33
C GLU A 88 13.42 9.07 10.93
N HIS A 89 12.22 9.16 11.49
CA HIS A 89 11.43 8.04 11.98
C HIS A 89 11.15 7.02 10.87
N TYR A 90 10.68 7.49 9.70
CA TYR A 90 10.45 6.65 8.53
C TYR A 90 11.72 5.88 8.11
N LYS A 91 12.86 6.56 8.02
CA LYS A 91 14.14 5.93 7.69
C LYS A 91 14.55 4.89 8.73
N ALA A 92 14.41 5.21 10.01
CA ALA A 92 14.73 4.29 11.09
C ALA A 92 13.83 3.04 11.06
N GLU A 93 12.55 3.20 10.75
CA GLU A 93 11.61 2.08 10.62
C GLU A 93 11.98 1.17 9.44
N ARG A 94 12.35 1.75 8.28
CA ARG A 94 12.87 1.01 7.12
C ARG A 94 14.15 0.24 7.45
N GLU A 95 15.10 0.88 8.14
CA GLU A 95 16.36 0.23 8.52
C GLU A 95 16.13 -0.92 9.52
N LYS A 96 15.20 -0.75 10.46
CA LYS A 96 14.89 -1.74 11.49
C LYS A 96 14.12 -2.94 10.94
N ASN A 97 13.10 -2.69 10.13
CA ASN A 97 12.28 -3.72 9.52
C ASN A 97 12.72 -3.88 8.07
N LYS A 98 13.96 -4.32 7.87
CA LYS A 98 14.53 -4.56 6.54
C LYS A 98 13.47 -5.09 5.58
N ASP A 99 13.33 -4.36 4.47
CA ASP A 99 12.32 -4.50 3.44
C ASP A 99 11.98 -5.97 3.17
N GLY A 100 10.70 -6.29 3.22
CA GLY A 100 10.19 -7.47 2.53
C GLY A 100 10.58 -7.42 1.06
N GLU A 101 10.49 -8.56 0.37
CA GLU A 101 10.90 -8.62 -1.02
C GLU A 101 9.89 -7.86 -1.90
N LEU A 102 10.41 -7.02 -2.81
CA LEU A 102 9.59 -6.37 -3.83
C LEU A 102 8.92 -7.41 -4.71
N LEU A 103 7.84 -7.05 -5.42
CA LEU A 103 7.12 -8.01 -6.28
C LEU A 103 8.05 -8.66 -7.32
N ALA A 104 8.96 -7.87 -7.89
CA ALA A 104 9.95 -8.35 -8.87
C ALA A 104 11.00 -9.29 -8.24
N GLU A 105 11.35 -9.09 -6.97
CA GLU A 105 12.28 -9.95 -6.25
C GLU A 105 11.61 -11.28 -5.89
N LEU A 106 10.33 -11.25 -5.49
CA LEU A 106 9.53 -12.45 -5.25
C LEU A 106 9.46 -13.35 -6.50
N GLN A 107 9.31 -12.75 -7.69
CA GLN A 107 9.22 -13.53 -8.93
C GLN A 107 10.50 -14.31 -9.25
N LEU A 108 11.65 -13.94 -8.66
CA LEU A 108 12.90 -14.70 -8.84
C LEU A 108 12.84 -16.09 -8.22
N HIS A 109 11.91 -16.35 -7.29
CA HIS A 109 11.69 -17.69 -6.73
C HIS A 109 10.88 -18.58 -7.66
N ASN A 110 10.30 -18.05 -8.75
CA ASN A 110 9.57 -18.81 -9.76
C ASN A 110 10.51 -19.56 -10.72
N THR A 111 11.32 -20.47 -10.17
CA THR A 111 12.21 -21.31 -10.99
C THR A 111 11.51 -22.61 -11.39
N PRO A 112 11.87 -23.23 -12.54
CA PRO A 112 11.29 -24.50 -12.95
C PRO A 112 11.37 -25.62 -11.89
N ASP A 113 12.37 -25.56 -11.03
CA ASP A 113 12.64 -26.55 -9.98
C ASP A 113 12.03 -26.17 -8.61
N ALA A 114 11.46 -24.97 -8.46
CA ALA A 114 10.96 -24.48 -7.17
C ALA A 114 9.74 -25.24 -6.65
N ASN A 115 8.96 -25.87 -7.56
CA ASN A 115 7.76 -26.66 -7.23
C ASN A 115 6.85 -25.97 -6.19
N LEU A 116 6.62 -24.66 -6.40
CA LEU A 116 5.82 -23.85 -5.49
C LEU A 116 4.37 -24.33 -5.49
N PRO A 117 3.72 -24.45 -4.33
CA PRO A 117 2.31 -24.77 -4.28
C PRO A 117 1.50 -23.61 -4.85
N ASP A 118 0.41 -23.90 -5.54
CA ASP A 118 -0.53 -22.91 -6.06
C ASP A 118 -1.77 -22.88 -5.16
N TYR A 119 -2.08 -21.71 -4.61
CA TYR A 119 -3.21 -21.49 -3.69
C TYR A 119 -4.32 -20.66 -4.32
N THR A 120 -4.31 -20.50 -5.65
CA THR A 120 -5.27 -19.66 -6.37
C THR A 120 -6.71 -20.05 -6.12
N GLU A 121 -7.05 -21.33 -6.16
CA GLU A 121 -8.43 -21.78 -5.99
C GLU A 121 -8.98 -21.45 -4.59
N GLU A 122 -8.21 -21.75 -3.55
CA GLU A 122 -8.60 -21.54 -2.16
C GLU A 122 -8.69 -20.06 -1.82
N ILE A 123 -7.72 -19.25 -2.27
CA ILE A 123 -7.70 -17.80 -2.06
C ILE A 123 -8.86 -17.14 -2.80
N ASP A 124 -9.14 -17.52 -4.06
CA ASP A 124 -10.25 -16.94 -4.83
C ASP A 124 -11.60 -17.28 -4.22
N LYS A 125 -11.77 -18.50 -3.70
CA LYS A 125 -12.97 -18.88 -2.97
C LYS A 125 -13.16 -18.00 -1.73
N TRP A 126 -12.10 -17.84 -0.94
CA TRP A 126 -12.12 -17.00 0.25
C TRP A 126 -12.41 -15.53 -0.08
N LEU A 127 -11.78 -14.97 -1.12
CA LEU A 127 -12.02 -13.60 -1.57
C LEU A 127 -13.49 -13.36 -1.94
N LYS A 128 -14.13 -14.31 -2.64
CA LYS A 128 -15.56 -14.23 -2.96
C LYS A 128 -16.44 -14.19 -1.70
N GLU A 129 -16.05 -14.92 -0.65
CA GLU A 129 -16.75 -14.89 0.63
C GLU A 129 -16.58 -13.54 1.35
N GLN A 130 -15.38 -12.96 1.33
CA GLN A 130 -15.13 -11.62 1.88
C GLN A 130 -15.90 -10.54 1.10
N GLU A 131 -15.91 -10.59 -0.23
CA GLU A 131 -16.68 -9.66 -1.05
C GLU A 131 -18.17 -9.73 -0.72
N LYS A 132 -18.72 -10.95 -0.65
CA LYS A 132 -20.12 -11.18 -0.30
C LYS A 132 -20.46 -10.62 1.08
N TYR A 133 -19.58 -10.82 2.06
CA TYR A 133 -19.77 -10.25 3.40
C TYR A 133 -19.93 -8.72 3.36
N PHE A 134 -19.04 -8.02 2.66
CA PHE A 134 -19.12 -6.56 2.55
C PHE A 134 -20.33 -6.10 1.73
N ASP A 135 -20.69 -6.83 0.67
CA ASP A 135 -21.91 -6.56 -0.11
C ASP A 135 -23.16 -6.68 0.75
N ASP A 136 -23.22 -7.68 1.63
CA ASP A 136 -24.37 -7.91 2.52
C ASP A 136 -24.46 -6.82 3.61
N ILE A 137 -23.33 -6.36 4.17
CA ILE A 137 -23.30 -5.20 5.08
C ILE A 137 -23.84 -3.97 4.37
N LYS A 138 -23.35 -3.70 3.16
CA LYS A 138 -23.76 -2.53 2.38
C LYS A 138 -25.27 -2.56 2.11
N LYS A 139 -25.79 -3.68 1.59
CA LYS A 139 -27.24 -3.87 1.35
C LYS A 139 -28.06 -3.73 2.63
N SER A 140 -27.59 -4.31 3.73
CA SER A 140 -28.23 -4.18 5.05
C SER A 140 -28.32 -2.72 5.48
N ASN A 141 -27.25 -1.95 5.32
CA ASN A 141 -27.20 -0.54 5.68
C ASN A 141 -28.11 0.32 4.79
N GLU A 142 -28.20 0.03 3.50
CA GLU A 142 -29.15 0.65 2.58
C GLU A 142 -30.61 0.34 2.97
N SER A 143 -30.90 -0.90 3.37
CA SER A 143 -32.26 -1.35 3.73
C SER A 143 -32.79 -0.76 5.04
N ARG A 144 -31.90 -0.37 5.97
CA ARG A 144 -32.27 0.12 7.31
C ARG A 144 -32.70 1.59 7.33
N PHE A 145 -32.70 2.30 6.20
CA PHE A 145 -32.98 3.75 6.11
C PHE A 145 -32.18 4.58 7.13
N LEU A 146 -30.99 4.11 7.51
CA LEU A 146 -30.08 4.89 8.33
C LEU A 146 -29.63 6.11 7.52
N TYR A 147 -29.32 7.21 8.21
CA TYR A 147 -28.72 8.36 7.55
C TYR A 147 -27.44 7.92 6.81
N PRO A 148 -27.15 8.41 5.59
CA PRO A 148 -26.00 7.96 4.80
C PRO A 148 -24.68 7.93 5.57
N ALA A 149 -24.48 8.88 6.49
CA ALA A 149 -23.33 8.95 7.38
C ALA A 149 -23.24 7.78 8.38
N ALA A 150 -24.36 7.28 8.90
CA ALA A 150 -24.38 6.14 9.82
C ALA A 150 -24.12 4.81 9.09
N CYS A 151 -24.68 4.62 7.89
CA CYS A 151 -24.37 3.47 7.01
C CYS A 151 -22.87 3.39 6.71
N SER A 152 -22.31 4.55 6.42
CA SER A 152 -20.91 4.82 6.09
C SER A 152 -19.97 4.45 7.26
N ILE A 153 -20.25 4.95 8.47
CA ILE A 153 -19.48 4.63 9.68
C ILE A 153 -19.54 3.13 9.98
N ASP A 154 -20.72 2.52 9.95
CA ASP A 154 -20.86 1.09 10.23
C ASP A 154 -20.07 0.23 9.23
N PHE A 155 -20.16 0.52 7.93
CA PHE A 155 -19.39 -0.17 6.90
C PHE A 155 -17.88 -0.01 7.13
N THR A 156 -17.41 1.22 7.36
CA THR A 156 -15.99 1.51 7.60
C THR A 156 -15.49 0.79 8.86
N SER A 157 -16.25 0.81 9.94
CA SER A 157 -15.91 0.08 11.17
C SER A 157 -15.79 -1.43 10.90
N LYS A 158 -16.72 -2.03 10.15
CA LYS A 158 -16.66 -3.45 9.79
C LYS A 158 -15.48 -3.79 8.89
N PHE A 159 -15.16 -2.91 7.94
CA PHE A 159 -13.98 -3.06 7.10
C PHE A 159 -12.70 -3.02 7.94
N ILE A 160 -12.55 -2.01 8.82
CA ILE A 160 -11.41 -1.91 9.74
C ILE A 160 -11.32 -3.13 10.66
N GLU A 161 -12.44 -3.60 11.23
CA GLU A 161 -12.48 -4.78 12.10
C GLU A 161 -11.94 -6.04 11.40
N LYS A 162 -12.21 -6.19 10.10
CA LYS A 162 -11.75 -7.32 9.29
C LYS A 162 -10.26 -7.24 8.94
N VAL A 163 -9.76 -6.05 8.61
CA VAL A 163 -8.39 -5.86 8.06
C VAL A 163 -7.35 -5.44 9.10
N GLN A 164 -7.77 -5.04 10.31
CA GLN A 164 -6.86 -4.73 11.40
C GLN A 164 -6.09 -5.97 11.86
N THR A 165 -5.02 -5.76 12.63
CA THR A 165 -4.24 -6.85 13.20
C THR A 165 -5.09 -7.86 13.96
N GLY A 166 -5.05 -9.12 13.53
CA GLY A 166 -5.82 -10.23 14.09
C GLY A 166 -7.27 -10.33 13.63
N GLY A 167 -7.72 -9.46 12.73
CA GLY A 167 -9.00 -9.61 12.03
C GLY A 167 -8.95 -10.72 10.98
N ASP A 168 -10.11 -11.16 10.51
CA ASP A 168 -10.24 -12.32 9.61
C ASP A 168 -9.52 -12.15 8.25
N MET A 169 -9.27 -10.91 7.82
CA MET A 169 -8.51 -10.62 6.60
C MET A 169 -7.01 -10.39 6.85
N ASP A 170 -6.55 -10.47 8.10
CA ASP A 170 -5.13 -10.39 8.44
C ASP A 170 -4.42 -11.74 8.25
N ILE A 171 -4.56 -12.31 7.04
CA ILE A 171 -4.12 -13.66 6.68
C ILE A 171 -2.61 -13.86 6.76
N LYS A 172 -1.82 -12.77 6.82
CA LYS A 172 -0.39 -12.84 7.13
C LYS A 172 -0.09 -13.39 8.53
N GLN A 173 -1.09 -13.49 9.40
CA GLN A 173 -0.95 -14.19 10.66
C GLN A 173 -1.26 -15.67 10.50
N LYS A 174 -0.32 -16.53 10.89
CA LYS A 174 -0.48 -18.00 10.91
C LYS A 174 -1.76 -18.49 11.59
N GLY A 175 -2.19 -17.81 12.66
CA GLY A 175 -3.44 -18.15 13.34
C GLY A 175 -4.67 -17.89 12.48
N VAL A 176 -4.72 -16.73 11.81
CA VAL A 176 -5.80 -16.36 10.89
C VAL A 176 -5.77 -17.26 9.66
N TRP A 177 -4.61 -17.46 9.05
CA TRP A 177 -4.45 -18.34 7.88
C TRP A 177 -5.00 -19.75 8.13
N LYS A 178 -4.69 -20.37 9.27
CA LYS A 178 -5.20 -21.71 9.61
C LYS A 178 -6.71 -21.77 9.79
N ASN A 179 -7.33 -20.65 10.18
CA ASN A 179 -8.77 -20.56 10.34
C ASN A 179 -9.46 -20.38 8.99
N GLU A 180 -8.93 -19.49 8.15
CA GLU A 180 -9.50 -19.16 6.83
C GLU A 180 -9.20 -20.25 5.78
N PHE A 181 -8.04 -20.92 5.89
CA PHE A 181 -7.57 -21.93 4.97
C PHE A 181 -7.14 -23.22 5.72
N PRO A 182 -8.10 -23.97 6.30
CA PRO A 182 -7.77 -25.10 7.19
C PRO A 182 -7.00 -26.23 6.51
N GLU A 183 -7.19 -26.41 5.20
CA GLU A 183 -6.52 -27.45 4.40
C GLU A 183 -5.25 -26.95 3.71
N VAL A 184 -4.95 -25.64 3.80
CA VAL A 184 -3.79 -25.03 3.15
C VAL A 184 -2.71 -24.76 4.20
N PRO A 185 -1.52 -25.38 4.09
CA PRO A 185 -0.46 -25.14 5.05
C PRO A 185 -0.02 -23.67 5.03
N TYR A 186 0.27 -23.11 6.20
CA TYR A 186 0.78 -21.75 6.29
C TYR A 186 2.19 -21.68 5.65
N PRO A 187 2.44 -20.72 4.74
CA PRO A 187 3.74 -20.55 4.11
C PRO A 187 4.79 -20.08 5.14
N GLU A 188 5.75 -20.95 5.47
CA GLU A 188 6.83 -20.64 6.41
C GLU A 188 8.08 -21.47 6.14
N GLY A 189 9.23 -21.01 6.66
CA GLY A 189 10.51 -21.70 6.51
C GLY A 189 10.92 -21.85 5.05
N ASP A 190 11.25 -23.08 4.66
CA ASP A 190 11.67 -23.41 3.29
C ASP A 190 10.51 -23.32 2.28
N ASN A 191 9.25 -23.29 2.74
CA ASN A 191 8.05 -23.20 1.90
C ASN A 191 7.32 -21.86 2.12
N LYS A 192 8.07 -20.77 2.32
CA LYS A 192 7.48 -19.44 2.58
C LYS A 192 6.81 -18.80 1.35
N TYR A 193 7.03 -19.35 0.16
CA TYR A 193 6.50 -18.83 -1.09
C TYR A 193 5.49 -19.79 -1.72
N PHE A 194 4.55 -19.23 -2.46
CA PHE A 194 3.50 -19.96 -3.17
C PHE A 194 3.07 -19.15 -4.40
N LEU A 195 2.32 -19.77 -5.30
CA LEU A 195 1.73 -19.12 -6.46
C LEU A 195 0.31 -18.63 -6.15
N TYR A 196 0.01 -17.41 -6.61
CA TYR A 196 -1.33 -16.86 -6.69
C TYR A 196 -1.52 -16.16 -8.04
N HIS A 197 -2.46 -16.65 -8.85
CA HIS A 197 -2.63 -16.25 -10.27
C HIS A 197 -1.31 -16.21 -11.04
N GLY A 198 -0.50 -17.26 -10.86
CA GLY A 198 0.80 -17.42 -11.52
C GLY A 198 1.92 -16.49 -11.05
N GLN A 199 1.66 -15.65 -10.04
CA GLN A 199 2.69 -14.81 -9.41
C GLN A 199 3.14 -15.41 -8.09
N VAL A 200 4.44 -15.35 -7.83
CA VAL A 200 4.98 -15.74 -6.53
C VAL A 200 4.60 -14.72 -5.49
N MET A 201 4.10 -15.21 -4.36
CA MET A 201 3.72 -14.42 -3.20
C MET A 201 4.23 -15.04 -1.91
N ASP A 202 4.33 -14.20 -0.89
CA ASP A 202 4.36 -14.60 0.51
C ASP A 202 3.06 -14.14 1.22
N PRO A 203 2.80 -14.57 2.47
CA PRO A 203 1.58 -14.21 3.17
C PRO A 203 1.40 -12.70 3.40
N GLY A 204 2.50 -11.95 3.55
CA GLY A 204 2.46 -10.50 3.76
C GLY A 204 2.00 -9.77 2.51
N THR A 205 2.62 -10.11 1.38
CA THR A 205 2.30 -9.62 0.04
C THR A 205 0.85 -9.92 -0.30
N LEU A 206 0.42 -11.18 -0.16
CA LEU A 206 -0.96 -11.58 -0.42
C LEU A 206 -1.94 -10.82 0.49
N GLY A 207 -1.61 -10.62 1.76
CA GLY A 207 -2.45 -9.84 2.68
C GLY A 207 -2.70 -8.41 2.19
N ASN A 208 -1.67 -7.72 1.70
CA ASN A 208 -1.81 -6.36 1.16
C ASN A 208 -2.53 -6.32 -0.20
N VAL A 209 -2.26 -7.29 -1.08
CA VAL A 209 -2.96 -7.46 -2.35
C VAL A 209 -4.45 -7.69 -2.12
N THR A 210 -4.81 -8.60 -1.22
CA THR A 210 -6.22 -8.93 -0.94
C THR A 210 -6.95 -7.82 -0.19
N TYR A 211 -6.28 -7.15 0.76
CA TYR A 211 -6.77 -5.92 1.41
C TYR A 211 -7.20 -4.88 0.37
N SER A 212 -6.29 -4.57 -0.55
CA SER A 212 -6.49 -3.50 -1.54
C SER A 212 -7.44 -3.92 -2.67
N TYR A 213 -7.42 -5.18 -3.09
CA TYR A 213 -8.36 -5.74 -4.06
C TYR A 213 -9.81 -5.63 -3.58
N ILE A 214 -10.09 -6.05 -2.34
CA ILE A 214 -11.43 -5.91 -1.74
C ILE A 214 -11.75 -4.44 -1.50
N GLY A 215 -10.79 -3.68 -0.94
CA GLY A 215 -10.96 -2.28 -0.60
C GLY A 215 -11.26 -1.40 -1.82
N ALA A 216 -10.64 -1.66 -2.97
CA ALA A 216 -10.79 -0.88 -4.20
C ALA A 216 -12.20 -0.94 -4.80
N LYS A 217 -13.04 -1.91 -4.39
CA LYS A 217 -14.47 -1.91 -4.71
C LYS A 217 -15.24 -0.79 -4.00
N TYR A 218 -14.80 -0.40 -2.81
CA TYR A 218 -15.57 0.44 -1.88
C TYR A 218 -14.91 1.79 -1.56
N TYR A 219 -13.59 1.88 -1.70
CA TYR A 219 -12.79 3.04 -1.31
C TYR A 219 -11.97 3.56 -2.49
N PRO A 220 -11.71 4.88 -2.54
CA PRO A 220 -10.75 5.44 -3.47
C PRO A 220 -9.33 4.95 -3.13
N GLU A 221 -8.48 4.84 -4.16
CA GLU A 221 -7.11 4.29 -4.04
C GLU A 221 -6.28 4.97 -2.96
N PHE A 222 -6.33 6.31 -2.88
CA PHE A 222 -5.55 7.04 -1.89
C PHE A 222 -5.92 6.62 -0.45
N ALA A 223 -7.17 6.23 -0.18
CA ALA A 223 -7.60 5.78 1.14
C ALA A 223 -7.01 4.41 1.48
N LEU A 224 -6.77 3.57 0.48
CA LEU A 224 -6.12 2.27 0.65
C LEU A 224 -4.62 2.44 0.93
N TYR A 225 -3.93 3.27 0.13
CA TYR A 225 -2.54 3.63 0.39
C TYR A 225 -2.38 4.30 1.76
N ALA A 226 -3.28 5.22 2.12
CA ALA A 226 -3.29 5.85 3.42
C ALA A 226 -3.57 4.86 4.57
N GLY A 227 -4.46 3.90 4.36
CA GLY A 227 -4.79 2.85 5.32
C GLY A 227 -3.59 1.95 5.63
N GLY A 228 -2.89 1.47 4.59
CA GLY A 228 -1.66 0.69 4.72
C GLY A 228 -0.56 1.46 5.44
N ALA A 229 -0.22 2.64 4.93
CA ALA A 229 0.82 3.50 5.49
C ALA A 229 0.56 3.92 6.94
N ALA A 230 -0.70 4.19 7.31
CA ALA A 230 -1.04 4.63 8.66
C ALA A 230 -0.69 3.59 9.73
N VAL A 231 -0.70 2.29 9.41
CA VAL A 231 -0.28 1.23 10.34
C VAL A 231 1.20 1.38 10.67
N GLN A 232 2.04 1.67 9.68
CA GLN A 232 3.48 1.82 9.84
C GLN A 232 3.84 3.10 10.59
N VAL A 233 3.30 4.22 10.12
CA VAL A 233 3.56 5.53 10.72
C VAL A 233 3.18 5.55 12.21
N LYS A 234 2.03 4.94 12.57
CA LYS A 234 1.59 4.85 13.98
C LYS A 234 2.45 3.94 14.86
N ARG A 235 3.17 2.96 14.30
CA ARG A 235 4.06 2.09 15.08
C ARG A 235 5.25 2.86 15.64
N TYR A 236 5.69 3.90 14.93
CA TYR A 236 6.77 4.76 15.38
C TYR A 236 6.26 5.93 16.21
N ASP A 237 5.52 6.86 15.60
CA ASP A 237 4.91 8.01 16.28
C ASP A 237 3.59 8.41 15.61
N LYS A 238 2.51 8.42 16.39
CA LYS A 238 1.19 8.86 15.91
C LYS A 238 1.19 10.33 15.46
N MET A 239 2.12 11.14 15.98
CA MET A 239 2.28 12.54 15.58
C MET A 239 2.81 12.71 14.15
N ASP A 240 3.25 11.63 13.50
CA ASP A 240 3.76 11.66 12.12
C ASP A 240 2.65 11.51 11.06
N LEU A 241 1.44 11.07 11.45
CA LEU A 241 0.28 10.95 10.54
C LEU A 241 -0.04 12.20 9.69
N PRO A 242 0.07 13.44 10.21
CA PRO A 242 -0.11 14.65 9.41
C PRO A 242 0.90 14.79 8.27
N PHE A 243 2.10 14.23 8.45
CA PHE A 243 3.20 14.31 7.49
C PHE A 243 3.26 13.10 6.56
N MET A 244 2.49 12.04 6.84
CA MET A 244 2.42 10.79 6.09
C MET A 244 2.40 10.98 4.55
N PRO A 245 1.55 11.85 3.95
CA PRO A 245 1.53 12.00 2.49
C PRO A 245 2.76 12.69 1.87
N THR A 246 3.69 13.16 2.71
CA THR A 246 4.96 13.77 2.28
C THR A 246 6.16 12.85 2.48
N LEU A 247 5.93 11.68 3.07
CA LEU A 247 6.91 10.62 3.23
C LEU A 247 6.96 9.78 1.94
N PRO A 248 8.10 9.16 1.62
CA PRO A 248 8.20 8.18 0.53
C PRO A 248 7.15 7.07 0.70
N TYR A 249 6.49 6.67 -0.39
CA TYR A 249 5.38 5.69 -0.37
C TYR A 249 4.27 6.03 0.64
N MET A 250 4.06 7.32 0.89
CA MET A 250 3.18 7.83 1.95
C MET A 250 3.56 7.33 3.36
N GLY A 251 4.77 6.84 3.60
CA GLY A 251 5.19 6.32 4.90
C GLY A 251 5.00 4.81 5.06
N ASP A 252 4.55 4.13 4.02
CA ASP A 252 4.52 2.66 3.94
C ASP A 252 5.89 2.09 3.54
N MET A 253 6.05 0.77 3.65
CA MET A 253 7.15 0.08 2.97
C MET A 253 6.90 0.04 1.45
N SER A 254 7.97 0.04 0.65
CA SER A 254 7.87 -0.04 -0.82
C SER A 254 7.15 -1.30 -1.31
N GLU A 255 7.46 -2.44 -0.71
CA GLU A 255 6.90 -3.74 -1.06
C GLU A 255 5.41 -3.83 -0.67
N ASP A 256 5.01 -3.26 0.46
CA ASP A 256 3.61 -3.16 0.87
C ASP A 256 2.84 -2.24 -0.09
N HIS A 257 3.46 -1.13 -0.50
CA HIS A 257 2.89 -0.20 -1.46
C HIS A 257 2.68 -0.83 -2.85
N GLU A 258 3.67 -1.57 -3.36
CA GLU A 258 3.56 -2.31 -4.62
C GLU A 258 2.47 -3.40 -4.55
N ALA A 259 2.37 -4.11 -3.43
CA ALA A 259 1.33 -5.10 -3.21
C ALA A 259 -0.08 -4.46 -3.19
N ILE A 260 -0.23 -3.28 -2.58
CA ILE A 260 -1.49 -2.51 -2.60
C ILE A 260 -1.82 -2.06 -4.02
N GLU A 261 -0.83 -1.57 -4.78
CA GLU A 261 -1.00 -1.17 -6.18
C GLU A 261 -1.47 -2.36 -7.04
N LEU A 262 -0.85 -3.53 -6.87
CA LEU A 262 -1.23 -4.75 -7.59
C LEU A 262 -2.67 -5.17 -7.31
N GLY A 263 -3.12 -5.14 -6.05
CA GLY A 263 -4.51 -5.50 -5.73
C GLY A 263 -5.53 -4.51 -6.29
N ILE A 264 -5.20 -3.21 -6.31
CA ILE A 264 -6.01 -2.18 -6.98
C ILE A 264 -6.08 -2.43 -8.49
N GLU A 265 -4.94 -2.72 -9.13
CA GLU A 265 -4.85 -3.03 -10.56
C GLU A 265 -5.72 -4.24 -10.90
N TRP A 266 -5.54 -5.35 -10.19
CA TRP A 266 -6.34 -6.56 -10.35
C TRP A 266 -7.82 -6.34 -10.16
N ARG A 267 -8.21 -5.42 -9.26
CA ARG A 267 -9.61 -5.07 -9.09
C ARG A 267 -10.19 -4.38 -10.33
N LYS A 268 -9.41 -3.51 -10.95
CA LYS A 268 -9.83 -2.69 -12.09
C LYS A 268 -9.81 -3.47 -13.40
N GLU A 269 -8.76 -4.26 -13.60
CA GLU A 269 -8.42 -4.89 -14.86
C GLU A 269 -8.73 -6.38 -14.89
N GLY A 270 -8.97 -6.98 -13.72
CA GLY A 270 -9.10 -8.42 -13.53
C GLY A 270 -7.76 -9.08 -13.21
N PHE A 271 -7.82 -10.36 -12.84
CA PHE A 271 -6.62 -11.17 -12.66
C PHE A 271 -5.90 -11.38 -13.99
N PRO A 272 -4.55 -11.50 -13.97
CA PRO A 272 -3.79 -11.73 -15.19
C PRO A 272 -4.16 -13.07 -15.81
N SER A 273 -4.26 -13.10 -17.14
CA SER A 273 -4.33 -14.35 -17.89
C SER A 273 -3.01 -15.12 -17.82
N GLU A 274 -3.08 -16.44 -18.03
CA GLU A 274 -1.89 -17.30 -18.11
C GLU A 274 -0.86 -16.77 -19.13
N GLU A 275 -1.32 -16.26 -20.28
CA GLU A 275 -0.46 -15.68 -21.31
C GLU A 275 0.24 -14.40 -20.83
N GLN A 276 -0.45 -13.55 -20.08
CA GLN A 276 0.14 -12.33 -19.50
C GLN A 276 1.22 -12.68 -18.47
N VAL A 277 0.98 -13.68 -17.62
CA VAL A 277 1.97 -14.19 -16.66
C VAL A 277 3.19 -14.73 -17.40
N GLU A 278 2.99 -15.59 -18.39
CA GLU A 278 4.11 -16.20 -19.15
C GLU A 278 4.94 -15.15 -19.89
N ASN A 279 4.28 -14.15 -20.51
CA ASN A 279 4.96 -13.05 -21.19
C ASN A 279 5.76 -12.18 -20.21
N ARG A 280 5.23 -11.93 -19.01
CA ARG A 280 5.93 -11.18 -17.96
C ARG A 280 7.19 -11.90 -17.51
N LEU A 281 7.09 -13.18 -17.16
CA LEU A 281 8.22 -14.01 -16.74
C LEU A 281 9.31 -14.09 -17.81
N LYS A 282 8.93 -14.26 -19.09
CA LYS A 282 9.89 -14.23 -20.22
C LYS A 282 10.60 -12.89 -20.34
N SER A 283 9.90 -11.78 -20.10
CA SER A 283 10.48 -10.45 -20.18
C SER A 283 11.46 -10.17 -19.03
N GLU A 284 11.12 -10.63 -17.82
CA GLU A 284 11.96 -10.49 -16.61
C GLU A 284 13.23 -11.35 -16.73
N GLU A 285 13.11 -12.60 -17.18
CA GLU A 285 14.28 -13.46 -17.44
C GLU A 285 15.20 -12.87 -18.51
N LYS A 286 14.64 -12.21 -19.53
CA LYS A 286 15.43 -11.51 -20.55
C LYS A 286 16.18 -10.32 -19.94
N LEU A 287 15.55 -9.54 -19.07
CA LEU A 287 16.19 -8.43 -18.37
C LEU A 287 17.29 -8.92 -17.43
N ARG A 288 17.06 -10.01 -16.70
CA ARG A 288 18.05 -10.66 -15.82
C ARG A 288 19.31 -11.05 -16.60
N LYS A 289 19.16 -11.74 -17.74
CA LYS A 289 20.28 -12.12 -18.61
C LYS A 289 21.04 -10.91 -19.18
N ILE A 290 20.35 -9.79 -19.43
CA ILE A 290 21.00 -8.56 -19.89
C ILE A 290 21.83 -7.94 -18.75
N GLY A 291 21.31 -7.92 -17.52
CA GLY A 291 22.01 -7.44 -16.32
C GLY A 291 23.30 -8.23 -16.06
N GLU A 292 23.21 -9.56 -16.03
CA GLU A 292 24.35 -10.46 -15.81
C GLU A 292 25.48 -10.26 -16.85
N ASN A 293 25.11 -10.10 -18.13
CA ASN A 293 26.09 -9.85 -19.19
C ASN A 293 26.73 -8.45 -19.10
N SER A 294 26.06 -7.48 -18.49
CA SER A 294 26.60 -6.13 -18.34
C SER A 294 27.63 -6.02 -17.21
N ASP A 295 27.50 -6.84 -16.17
CA ASP A 295 28.46 -6.92 -15.06
C ASP A 295 29.72 -7.71 -15.44
N ILE A 296 29.60 -8.75 -16.27
CA ILE A 296 30.74 -9.52 -16.80
C ILE A 296 31.64 -8.65 -17.70
N ASN A 297 31.08 -7.67 -18.42
CA ASN A 297 31.83 -6.78 -19.30
C ASN A 297 32.43 -5.54 -18.58
N ARG A 298 32.25 -5.42 -17.26
CA ARG A 298 32.82 -4.34 -16.43
C ARG A 298 33.92 -4.81 -15.47
N GLY A 299 34.19 -6.11 -15.40
CA GLY A 299 35.35 -6.71 -14.71
C GLY A 299 36.55 -6.83 -15.64
#